data_AF-A0A7X7X9B9-F1
#
_entry.id   AF-A0A7X7X9B9-F1
#
_cell.length_a   1.000
_cell.length_b   1.000
_cell.length_c   1.000
_cell.angle_alpha   90.00
_cell.angle_beta   90.00
_cell.angle_gamma   90.00
#
_symmetry.space_group_name_H-M   'P 1'
#
loop_
_entity.id
_entity.type
_entity.pdbx_description
1 polymer ?
#
loop_
_entity_poly.entity_id
_entity_poly.type
_entity_poly.pdbx_seq_one_letter_code
_entity_poly.pdbx_strand_id
1 'polypeptide(L)'
;MTDNVNVDGDKTVDIILTKKTYTIAVSANPAAGGTAAGGGVYTHGDTVNLSTTPKEGYRFVNWTENGAQVSTNASYSFTATKNRTLVANFTTISKGTIQINNTTMDGFGQIDIYAEDFEFGVTAIEYVLSFDTTKLSVLAMSNDAGLGWSLANMIRNTDGIIHFIAGGQPVNLAGRTKIATIVVSEISSGSTTIGFTSYVYNDSPVETAVADDSQPPQEIRSPNITLIPGTITIN
;
A
#
# COMPACT_ATOMS: atom_id res chain seq x y z
N MET A 1 33.66 -10.76 44.26
CA MET A 1 34.57 -11.07 45.38
C MET A 1 34.90 -9.76 46.05
N THR A 2 34.61 -9.61 47.33
CA THR A 2 35.22 -8.55 48.13
C THR A 2 36.56 -9.08 48.60
N ASP A 3 37.64 -8.45 48.16
CA ASP A 3 38.98 -8.74 48.65
C ASP A 3 39.41 -7.61 49.60
N ASN A 4 40.06 -7.97 50.70
CA ASN A 4 40.48 -7.00 51.71
C ASN A 4 41.96 -6.68 51.50
N VAL A 5 42.27 -5.43 51.18
CA VAL A 5 43.66 -4.96 51.06
C VAL A 5 44.12 -4.39 52.39
N ASN A 6 45.22 -4.92 52.94
CA ASN A 6 45.89 -4.31 54.10
C ASN A 6 46.65 -3.06 53.64
N VAL A 7 46.28 -1.88 54.17
CA VAL A 7 46.84 -0.58 53.76
C VAL A 7 47.91 -0.14 54.77
N ASP A 8 49.08 -0.75 54.69
CA ASP A 8 50.27 -0.47 55.52
C ASP A 8 51.27 0.51 54.87
N GLY A 9 50.85 1.16 53.79
CA GLY A 9 51.59 2.16 53.01
C GLY A 9 50.77 2.59 51.79
N ASP A 10 51.33 3.46 50.94
CA ASP A 10 50.65 3.90 49.70
C ASP A 10 50.34 2.69 48.81
N LYS A 11 49.06 2.57 48.41
CA LYS A 11 48.56 1.54 47.50
C LYS A 11 47.97 2.20 46.26
N THR A 12 48.24 1.61 45.10
CA THR A 12 47.56 1.96 43.84
C THR A 12 46.63 0.82 43.46
N VAL A 13 45.40 1.15 43.05
CA VAL A 13 44.42 0.19 42.54
C VAL A 13 44.18 0.52 41.08
N ASP A 14 44.46 -0.44 40.21
CA ASP A 14 44.09 -0.36 38.80
C ASP A 14 42.69 -0.96 38.61
N ILE A 15 41.73 -0.13 38.20
CA ILE A 15 40.37 -0.56 37.88
C ILE A 15 40.21 -0.58 36.37
N ILE A 16 39.86 -1.74 35.81
CA ILE A 16 39.48 -1.88 34.41
C ILE A 16 37.95 -1.98 34.32
N LEU A 17 37.32 -0.97 33.71
CA LEU A 17 35.89 -0.96 33.40
C LEU A 17 35.69 -1.20 31.90
N THR A 18 34.92 -2.23 31.56
CA THR A 18 34.56 -2.51 30.16
C THR A 18 33.06 -2.33 29.98
N LYS A 19 32.65 -1.57 28.95
CA LYS A 19 31.23 -1.45 28.61
C LYS A 19 30.72 -2.78 28.05
N LYS A 20 29.49 -3.15 28.44
CA LYS A 20 28.79 -4.30 27.83
C LYS A 20 28.58 -4.06 26.35
N THR A 21 28.57 -5.13 25.56
CA THR A 21 28.20 -5.10 24.15
C THR A 21 26.90 -5.86 23.92
N TYR A 22 26.17 -5.50 22.87
CA TYR A 22 24.93 -6.12 22.46
C TYR A 22 24.94 -6.42 20.98
N THR A 23 24.38 -7.56 20.61
CA THR A 23 24.19 -7.96 19.22
C THR A 23 22.80 -7.56 18.76
N ILE A 24 22.74 -6.84 17.64
CA ILE A 24 21.52 -6.47 16.93
C ILE A 24 21.49 -7.27 15.64
N ALA A 25 20.57 -8.23 15.55
CA ALA A 25 20.31 -9.00 14.34
C ALA A 25 19.19 -8.34 13.53
N VAL A 26 19.35 -8.27 12.21
CA VAL A 26 18.33 -7.77 11.29
C VAL A 26 18.11 -8.74 10.15
N SER A 27 16.88 -8.83 9.66
CA SER A 27 16.52 -9.67 8.51
C SER A 27 15.38 -9.02 7.72
N ALA A 28 15.19 -9.46 6.47
CA ALA A 28 14.08 -9.04 5.61
C ALA A 28 13.06 -10.17 5.46
N ASN A 29 11.77 -9.83 5.45
CA ASN A 29 10.67 -10.75 5.26
C ASN A 29 9.60 -10.19 4.32
N PRO A 30 9.35 -10.80 3.14
CA PRO A 30 10.14 -11.88 2.56
C PRO A 30 11.56 -11.41 2.23
N ALA A 31 12.52 -12.34 2.17
CA ALA A 31 13.91 -12.01 1.80
C ALA A 31 14.03 -11.43 0.37
N ALA A 32 13.09 -11.78 -0.52
CA ALA A 32 13.02 -11.21 -1.86
C ALA A 32 12.54 -9.74 -1.87
N GLY A 33 11.90 -9.28 -0.80
CA GLY A 33 11.24 -7.98 -0.74
C GLY A 33 12.18 -6.78 -0.59
N GLY A 34 13.41 -7.01 -0.15
CA GLY A 34 14.39 -5.95 0.01
C GLY A 34 15.53 -6.33 0.94
N THR A 35 16.34 -5.34 1.32
CA THR A 35 17.44 -5.50 2.27
C THR A 35 17.20 -4.72 3.55
N ALA A 36 17.70 -5.26 4.66
CA ALA A 36 17.75 -4.63 5.97
C ALA A 36 19.22 -4.41 6.38
N ALA A 37 19.57 -3.21 6.83
CA ALA A 37 20.93 -2.83 7.22
C ALA A 37 20.97 -2.22 8.64
N GLY A 38 22.16 -2.11 9.20
CA GLY A 38 22.39 -1.55 10.55
C GLY A 38 22.43 -2.58 11.69
N GLY A 39 22.38 -3.87 11.38
CA GLY A 39 22.71 -4.92 12.35
C GLY A 39 24.21 -4.96 12.68
N GLY A 40 24.56 -5.51 13.83
CA GLY A 40 25.96 -5.58 14.28
C GLY A 40 26.12 -5.71 15.79
N VAL A 41 27.35 -5.57 16.27
CA VAL A 41 27.68 -5.53 17.69
C VAL A 41 27.90 -4.07 18.10
N TYR A 42 27.15 -3.62 19.11
CA TYR A 42 27.15 -2.25 19.61
C TYR A 42 27.52 -2.22 21.09
N THR A 43 28.20 -1.16 21.51
CA THR A 43 28.51 -0.93 22.92
C THR A 43 27.28 -0.37 23.63
N HIS A 44 27.14 -0.66 24.93
CA HIS A 44 26.05 -0.12 25.75
C HIS A 44 25.99 1.40 25.65
N GLY A 45 24.82 1.91 25.25
CA GLY A 45 24.56 3.34 25.06
C GLY A 45 24.77 3.84 23.63
N ASP A 46 25.33 3.04 22.73
CA ASP A 46 25.50 3.44 21.32
C ASP A 46 24.14 3.59 20.63
N THR A 47 24.05 4.52 19.67
CA THR A 47 22.89 4.65 18.80
C THR A 47 22.99 3.66 17.65
N VAL A 48 21.98 2.79 17.55
CA VAL A 48 21.77 1.89 16.42
C VAL A 48 20.89 2.60 15.40
N ASN A 49 21.29 2.58 14.14
CA ASN A 49 20.52 3.14 13.03
C ASN A 49 20.25 2.03 12.02
N LEU A 50 19.00 1.60 11.93
CA LEU A 50 18.55 0.62 10.95
C LEU A 50 17.97 1.33 9.74
N SER A 51 18.14 0.73 8.57
CA SER A 51 17.54 1.19 7.32
C SER A 51 17.13 0.01 6.46
N THR A 52 16.18 0.27 5.56
CA THR A 52 15.73 -0.70 4.56
C THR A 52 15.90 -0.16 3.15
N THR A 53 16.03 -1.08 2.19
CA THR A 53 15.96 -0.76 0.77
C THR A 53 15.02 -1.77 0.12
N PRO A 54 13.77 -1.39 -0.18
CA PRO A 54 12.85 -2.25 -0.90
C PRO A 54 13.41 -2.61 -2.29
N LYS A 55 13.16 -3.85 -2.72
CA LYS A 55 13.41 -4.26 -4.10
C LYS A 55 12.27 -3.77 -5.01
N GLU A 56 12.52 -3.68 -6.31
CA GLU A 56 11.48 -3.43 -7.30
C GLU A 56 10.28 -4.38 -7.11
N GLY A 57 9.07 -3.84 -7.21
CA GLY A 57 7.82 -4.58 -6.96
C GLY A 57 7.49 -4.79 -5.49
N TYR A 58 8.25 -4.22 -4.55
CA TYR A 58 7.98 -4.29 -3.12
C TYR A 58 8.02 -2.92 -2.44
N ARG A 59 7.28 -2.80 -1.34
CA ARG A 59 7.34 -1.68 -0.39
C ARG A 59 7.62 -2.19 1.01
N PHE A 60 8.30 -1.37 1.79
CA PHE A 60 8.45 -1.60 3.22
C PHE A 60 7.12 -1.37 3.94
N VAL A 61 6.80 -2.23 4.90
CA VAL A 61 5.58 -2.16 5.71
C VAL A 61 5.91 -1.68 7.12
N ASN A 62 6.76 -2.43 7.83
CA ASN A 62 7.13 -2.11 9.20
C ASN A 62 8.37 -2.89 9.66
N TRP A 63 8.94 -2.46 10.78
CA TRP A 63 9.87 -3.23 11.58
C TRP A 63 9.10 -3.98 12.66
N THR A 64 9.39 -5.26 12.85
CA THR A 64 8.87 -6.06 13.97
C THR A 64 9.98 -6.65 14.83
N GLU A 65 9.67 -6.87 16.10
CA GLU A 65 10.49 -7.62 17.05
C GLU A 65 9.56 -8.60 17.78
N ASN A 66 9.87 -9.89 17.76
CA ASN A 66 9.01 -10.95 18.31
C ASN A 66 7.56 -10.90 17.76
N GLY A 67 7.40 -10.52 16.49
CA GLY A 67 6.10 -10.38 15.83
C GLY A 67 5.33 -9.09 16.16
N ALA A 68 5.78 -8.28 17.11
CA ALA A 68 5.16 -7.00 17.44
C ALA A 68 5.78 -5.86 16.61
N GLN A 69 4.95 -4.96 16.08
CA GLN A 69 5.41 -3.79 15.36
C GLN A 69 6.15 -2.82 16.30
N VAL A 70 7.35 -2.41 15.90
CA VAL A 70 8.18 -1.45 16.65
C VAL A 70 8.39 -0.12 15.91
N SER A 71 8.19 -0.10 14.59
CA SER A 71 8.23 1.13 13.79
C SER A 71 7.58 0.91 12.42
N THR A 72 6.91 1.93 11.88
CA THR A 72 6.47 2.00 10.48
C THR A 72 7.45 2.78 9.59
N ASN A 73 8.50 3.37 10.18
CA ASN A 73 9.50 4.12 9.43
C ASN A 73 10.58 3.16 8.90
N ALA A 74 10.91 3.27 7.61
CA ALA A 74 11.99 2.49 6.99
C ALA A 74 13.35 2.70 7.70
N SER A 75 13.61 3.94 8.12
CA SER A 75 14.71 4.29 9.02
C SER A 75 14.25 4.22 10.47
N TYR A 76 14.90 3.38 11.27
CA TYR A 76 14.55 3.18 12.67
C TYR A 76 15.80 3.23 13.56
N SER A 77 15.79 4.15 14.53
CA SER A 77 16.92 4.38 15.44
C SER A 77 16.54 4.13 16.89
N PHE A 78 17.46 3.54 17.65
CA PHE A 78 17.29 3.29 19.08
C PHE A 78 18.65 3.12 19.80
N THR A 79 18.65 3.16 21.12
CA THR A 79 19.87 2.97 21.93
C THR A 79 20.12 1.48 22.24
N ALA A 80 21.36 1.02 22.07
CA ALA A 80 21.77 -0.34 22.40
C ALA A 80 21.82 -0.56 23.93
N THR A 81 20.78 -1.20 24.46
CA THR A 81 20.67 -1.56 25.90
C THR A 81 20.47 -3.05 26.15
N LYS A 82 20.20 -3.82 25.10
CA LYS A 82 20.01 -5.28 25.10
C LYS A 82 20.23 -5.84 23.69
N ASN A 83 20.41 -7.16 23.60
CA ASN A 83 20.34 -7.86 22.32
C ASN A 83 18.94 -7.74 21.73
N ARG A 84 18.85 -7.59 20.41
CA ARG A 84 17.58 -7.48 19.68
C ARG A 84 17.65 -8.23 18.36
N THR A 85 16.50 -8.75 17.93
CA THR A 85 16.32 -9.36 16.61
C THR A 85 15.14 -8.67 15.94
N LEU A 86 15.41 -7.94 14.86
CA LEU A 86 14.41 -7.17 14.15
C LEU A 86 14.20 -7.72 12.74
N VAL A 87 12.96 -7.65 12.29
CA VAL A 87 12.56 -8.07 10.95
C VAL A 87 11.99 -6.86 10.22
N ALA A 88 12.57 -6.52 9.07
CA ALA A 88 11.98 -5.59 8.13
C ALA A 88 10.95 -6.35 7.29
N ASN A 89 9.67 -6.01 7.44
CA ASN A 89 8.60 -6.62 6.67
C ASN A 89 8.34 -5.80 5.41
N PHE A 90 8.24 -6.50 4.29
CA PHE A 90 7.92 -5.95 2.98
C PHE A 90 6.65 -6.60 2.47
N THR A 91 5.92 -5.88 1.62
CA THR A 91 4.80 -6.41 0.85
C THR A 91 4.99 -6.08 -0.60
N THR A 92 4.42 -6.89 -1.49
CA THR A 92 4.39 -6.61 -2.91
C THR A 92 3.62 -5.33 -3.21
N ILE A 93 4.04 -4.58 -4.22
CA ILE A 93 3.29 -3.48 -4.82
C ILE A 93 2.56 -4.07 -6.02
N SER A 94 1.24 -3.92 -6.04
CA SER A 94 0.45 -4.39 -7.17
C SER A 94 0.80 -3.59 -8.43
N LYS A 95 0.99 -4.31 -9.53
CA LYS A 95 1.20 -3.77 -10.87
C LYS A 95 0.11 -4.37 -11.75
N GLY A 96 -0.42 -3.60 -12.69
CA GLY A 96 -1.44 -4.08 -13.61
C GLY A 96 -2.02 -2.93 -14.42
N THR A 97 -3.04 -3.23 -15.22
CA THR A 97 -3.77 -2.24 -16.00
C THR A 97 -5.23 -2.26 -15.58
N ILE A 98 -5.81 -1.08 -15.32
CA ILE A 98 -7.26 -0.90 -15.24
C ILE A 98 -7.67 -0.05 -16.44
N GLN A 99 -8.58 -0.57 -17.25
CA GLN A 99 -9.01 0.04 -18.49
C GLN A 99 -10.53 0.15 -18.55
N ILE A 100 -10.98 1.29 -19.06
CA ILE A 100 -12.36 1.47 -19.49
C ILE A 100 -12.39 1.36 -21.01
N ASN A 101 -13.25 0.49 -21.55
CA ASN A 101 -13.40 0.38 -22.99
C ASN A 101 -14.17 1.59 -23.56
N ASN A 102 -13.85 1.94 -24.81
CA ASN A 102 -14.70 2.87 -25.55
C ASN A 102 -16.06 2.22 -25.81
N THR A 103 -17.13 2.98 -25.65
CA THR A 103 -18.51 2.50 -25.83
C THR A 103 -19.32 3.49 -26.64
N THR A 104 -20.23 2.97 -27.47
CA THR A 104 -21.29 3.75 -28.10
C THR A 104 -22.63 3.40 -27.47
N MET A 105 -23.46 4.40 -27.17
CA MET A 105 -24.79 4.23 -26.58
C MET A 105 -25.83 5.13 -27.27
N ASP A 106 -27.10 4.76 -27.11
CA ASP A 106 -28.27 5.50 -27.58
C ASP A 106 -29.32 5.44 -26.44
N GLY A 107 -29.54 6.57 -25.77
CA GLY A 107 -30.40 6.67 -24.58
C GLY A 107 -29.87 6.01 -23.31
N PHE A 108 -29.59 4.70 -23.32
CA PHE A 108 -29.08 3.93 -22.17
C PHE A 108 -27.89 3.07 -22.57
N GLY A 109 -26.92 2.91 -21.66
CA GLY A 109 -25.70 2.18 -21.95
C GLY A 109 -25.08 1.50 -20.73
N GLN A 110 -24.19 0.57 -21.01
CA GLN A 110 -23.31 -0.06 -20.02
C GLN A 110 -21.85 0.25 -20.36
N ILE A 111 -21.08 0.62 -19.35
CA ILE A 111 -19.65 0.86 -19.45
C ILE A 111 -18.96 -0.21 -18.62
N ASP A 112 -18.18 -1.06 -19.27
CA ASP A 112 -17.43 -2.12 -18.61
C ASP A 112 -16.00 -1.68 -18.31
N ILE A 113 -15.54 -2.02 -17.11
CA ILE A 113 -14.18 -1.76 -16.63
C ILE A 113 -13.47 -3.10 -16.53
N TYR A 114 -12.24 -3.14 -17.05
CA TYR A 114 -11.40 -4.33 -17.11
C TYR A 114 -10.13 -4.14 -16.29
N ALA A 115 -9.65 -5.23 -15.70
CA ALA A 115 -8.32 -5.36 -15.13
C ALA A 115 -7.52 -6.45 -15.86
N GLU A 116 -6.22 -6.25 -16.02
CA GLU A 116 -5.29 -7.23 -16.59
C GLU A 116 -3.87 -7.02 -16.06
N ASP A 117 -2.98 -8.00 -16.30
CA ASP A 117 -1.56 -7.97 -15.96
C ASP A 117 -1.25 -7.81 -14.46
N PHE A 118 -2.16 -8.23 -13.58
CA PHE A 118 -1.90 -8.26 -12.14
C PHE A 118 -1.06 -9.48 -11.73
N GLU A 119 0.06 -9.22 -11.07
CA GLU A 119 1.07 -10.23 -10.70
C GLU A 119 0.70 -11.04 -9.44
N PHE A 120 -0.25 -10.57 -8.64
CA PHE A 120 -0.60 -11.13 -7.33
C PHE A 120 -2.11 -11.38 -7.18
N GLY A 121 -2.49 -12.26 -6.27
CA GLY A 121 -3.90 -12.52 -5.97
C GLY A 121 -4.55 -11.29 -5.37
N VAL A 122 -5.34 -10.60 -6.19
CA VAL A 122 -5.96 -9.32 -5.81
C VAL A 122 -7.16 -9.59 -4.92
N THR A 123 -7.15 -9.03 -3.73
CA THR A 123 -8.17 -9.08 -2.69
C THR A 123 -9.06 -7.85 -2.69
N ALA A 124 -8.57 -6.71 -3.21
CA ALA A 124 -9.37 -5.51 -3.36
C ALA A 124 -8.87 -4.62 -4.50
N ILE A 125 -9.76 -3.85 -5.09
CA ILE A 125 -9.48 -2.73 -5.99
C ILE A 125 -10.28 -1.51 -5.52
N GLU A 126 -9.59 -0.39 -5.42
CA GLU A 126 -10.15 0.94 -5.23
C GLU A 126 -9.76 1.80 -6.43
N TYR A 127 -10.70 2.58 -6.97
CA TYR A 127 -10.39 3.62 -7.96
C TYR A 127 -11.43 4.73 -7.94
N VAL A 128 -11.04 5.89 -8.46
CA VAL A 128 -11.91 7.05 -8.60
C VAL A 128 -12.01 7.44 -10.06
N LEU A 129 -13.24 7.62 -10.53
CA LEU A 129 -13.56 8.06 -11.88
C LEU A 129 -14.17 9.46 -11.87
N SER A 130 -13.90 10.24 -12.92
CA SER A 130 -14.63 11.45 -13.28
C SER A 130 -15.41 11.25 -14.58
N PHE A 131 -16.59 11.84 -14.66
CA PHE A 131 -17.42 11.90 -15.87
C PHE A 131 -18.10 13.27 -16.00
N ASP A 132 -18.51 13.60 -17.22
CA ASP A 132 -19.25 14.84 -17.50
C ASP A 132 -20.75 14.67 -17.19
N THR A 133 -21.22 15.31 -16.13
CA THR A 133 -22.62 15.29 -15.68
C THR A 133 -23.58 16.02 -16.62
N THR A 134 -23.10 16.74 -17.62
CA THR A 134 -23.92 17.35 -18.68
C THR A 134 -24.16 16.40 -19.86
N LYS A 135 -23.40 15.30 -19.91
CA LYS A 135 -23.46 14.28 -20.98
C LYS A 135 -24.10 12.99 -20.51
N LEU A 136 -23.80 12.55 -19.29
CA LEU A 136 -24.23 11.26 -18.75
C LEU A 136 -24.78 11.38 -17.34
N SER A 137 -25.80 10.59 -17.04
CA SER A 137 -26.22 10.26 -15.68
C SER A 137 -25.79 8.84 -15.34
N VAL A 138 -25.21 8.63 -14.15
CA VAL A 138 -24.87 7.30 -13.64
C VAL A 138 -26.06 6.77 -12.84
N LEU A 139 -26.62 5.65 -13.28
CA LEU A 139 -27.81 5.03 -12.67
C LEU A 139 -27.45 3.96 -11.65
N ALA A 140 -26.42 3.17 -11.94
CA ALA A 140 -25.95 2.10 -11.07
C ALA A 140 -24.49 1.76 -11.37
N MET A 141 -23.83 1.12 -10.41
CA MET A 141 -22.54 0.49 -10.58
C MET A 141 -22.55 -0.83 -9.83
N SER A 142 -21.96 -1.87 -10.42
CA SER A 142 -21.85 -3.19 -9.81
C SER A 142 -20.50 -3.83 -10.13
N ASN A 143 -19.98 -4.60 -9.18
CA ASN A 143 -18.85 -5.50 -9.42
C ASN A 143 -19.24 -6.59 -10.42
N ASP A 144 -18.26 -7.15 -11.11
CA ASP A 144 -18.49 -8.39 -11.84
C ASP A 144 -18.80 -9.53 -10.86
N ALA A 145 -19.96 -10.16 -11.03
CA ALA A 145 -20.44 -11.21 -10.12
C ALA A 145 -19.53 -12.45 -10.12
N GLY A 146 -18.74 -12.66 -11.18
CA GLY A 146 -17.78 -13.76 -11.28
C GLY A 146 -16.60 -13.64 -10.31
N LEU A 147 -16.35 -12.45 -9.76
CA LEU A 147 -15.28 -12.22 -8.78
C LEU A 147 -15.67 -12.59 -7.34
N GLY A 148 -16.97 -12.70 -7.03
CA GLY A 148 -17.44 -12.99 -5.67
C GLY A 148 -17.14 -11.89 -4.65
N TRP A 149 -16.83 -10.68 -5.10
CA TRP A 149 -16.58 -9.50 -4.25
C TRP A 149 -17.90 -8.84 -3.82
N SER A 150 -18.04 -8.54 -2.52
CA SER A 150 -19.30 -8.10 -1.91
C SER A 150 -19.33 -6.64 -1.47
N LEU A 151 -18.17 -5.97 -1.43
CA LEU A 151 -18.09 -4.54 -1.15
C LEU A 151 -18.34 -3.76 -2.44
N ALA A 152 -19.35 -2.88 -2.44
CA ALA A 152 -19.57 -1.86 -3.45
C ALA A 152 -20.16 -0.67 -2.72
N ASN A 153 -19.32 0.26 -2.24
CA ASN A 153 -19.80 1.43 -1.52
C ASN A 153 -19.22 2.73 -2.07
N MET A 154 -20.12 3.71 -2.13
CA MET A 154 -19.92 5.15 -2.28
C MET A 154 -19.96 5.76 -3.69
N ILE A 155 -21.17 5.80 -4.24
CA ILE A 155 -21.50 6.65 -5.39
C ILE A 155 -21.63 8.12 -4.92
N ARG A 156 -20.74 9.02 -5.36
CA ARG A 156 -20.92 10.48 -5.27
C ARG A 156 -21.45 11.06 -6.58
N ASN A 157 -22.67 10.69 -6.93
CA ASN A 157 -23.25 11.04 -8.23
C ASN A 157 -23.50 12.53 -8.50
N THR A 158 -23.42 13.42 -7.49
CA THR A 158 -23.75 14.84 -7.69
C THR A 158 -22.64 15.68 -8.31
N ASP A 159 -21.39 15.20 -8.27
CA ASP A 159 -20.22 16.04 -8.58
C ASP A 159 -19.44 15.50 -9.80
N GLY A 160 -20.00 14.53 -10.52
CA GLY A 160 -19.30 13.86 -11.64
C GLY A 160 -18.19 12.94 -11.18
N ILE A 161 -18.20 12.49 -9.92
CA ILE A 161 -17.18 11.63 -9.32
C ILE A 161 -17.78 10.28 -8.92
N ILE A 162 -17.10 9.20 -9.28
CA ILE A 162 -17.42 7.86 -8.78
C ILE A 162 -16.24 7.38 -7.96
N HIS A 163 -16.47 7.07 -6.69
CA HIS A 163 -15.49 6.37 -5.87
C HIS A 163 -15.92 4.91 -5.77
N PHE A 164 -15.08 4.03 -6.26
CA PHE A 164 -15.33 2.60 -6.25
C PHE A 164 -14.35 1.91 -5.33
N ILE A 165 -14.86 1.04 -4.47
CA ILE A 165 -14.08 0.13 -3.64
C ILE A 165 -14.78 -1.23 -3.69
N ALA A 166 -14.05 -2.25 -4.12
CA ALA A 166 -14.50 -3.64 -4.09
C ALA A 166 -13.40 -4.55 -3.55
N GLY A 167 -13.81 -5.58 -2.83
CA GLY A 167 -12.88 -6.58 -2.33
C GLY A 167 -13.57 -7.81 -1.75
N GLY A 168 -12.77 -8.84 -1.50
CA GLY A 168 -13.20 -10.16 -1.05
C GLY A 168 -12.05 -11.15 -1.00
N GLN A 169 -12.33 -12.42 -1.34
CA GLN A 169 -11.29 -13.42 -1.48
C GLN A 169 -10.33 -13.06 -2.63
N PRO A 170 -9.05 -13.50 -2.57
CA PRO A 170 -8.09 -13.26 -3.65
C PRO A 170 -8.60 -13.80 -4.99
N VAL A 171 -8.52 -12.99 -6.04
CA VAL A 171 -8.86 -13.36 -7.43
C VAL A 171 -7.65 -13.20 -8.35
N ASN A 172 -7.66 -13.91 -9.47
CA ASN A 172 -6.61 -13.83 -10.49
C ASN A 172 -7.00 -12.81 -11.58
N LEU A 173 -6.23 -11.73 -11.70
CA LEU A 173 -6.40 -10.69 -12.73
C LEU A 173 -5.18 -10.62 -13.67
N ALA A 174 -4.45 -11.72 -13.84
CA ALA A 174 -3.34 -11.79 -14.79
C ALA A 174 -3.81 -11.67 -16.25
N GLY A 175 -5.01 -12.16 -16.55
CA GLY A 175 -5.67 -11.98 -17.85
C GLY A 175 -6.75 -10.91 -17.80
N ARG A 176 -7.15 -10.43 -18.98
CA ARG A 176 -8.23 -9.46 -19.13
C ARG A 176 -9.54 -9.96 -18.51
N THR A 177 -9.93 -9.31 -17.43
CA THR A 177 -11.07 -9.69 -16.61
C THR A 177 -11.95 -8.48 -16.42
N LYS A 178 -13.26 -8.61 -16.65
CA LYS A 178 -14.20 -7.55 -16.30
C LYS A 178 -14.30 -7.46 -14.77
N ILE A 179 -14.16 -6.27 -14.21
CA ILE A 179 -14.18 -6.04 -12.77
C ILE A 179 -15.41 -5.27 -12.30
N ALA A 180 -16.00 -4.44 -13.17
CA ALA A 180 -17.20 -3.68 -12.86
C ALA A 180 -17.97 -3.30 -14.13
N THR A 181 -19.25 -3.01 -13.95
CA THR A 181 -20.13 -2.42 -14.96
C THR A 181 -20.78 -1.17 -14.37
N ILE A 182 -20.80 -0.09 -15.14
CA ILE A 182 -21.54 1.15 -14.86
C ILE A 182 -22.76 1.19 -15.77
N VAL A 183 -23.93 1.41 -15.22
CA VAL A 183 -25.16 1.67 -15.99
C VAL A 183 -25.34 3.17 -16.07
N VAL A 184 -25.49 3.68 -17.29
CA VAL A 184 -25.62 5.11 -17.57
C VAL A 184 -26.85 5.40 -18.44
N SER A 185 -27.38 6.61 -18.32
CA SER A 185 -28.30 7.19 -19.30
C SER A 185 -27.73 8.46 -19.91
N GLU A 186 -28.14 8.72 -21.14
CA GLU A 186 -27.86 9.95 -21.86
C GLU A 186 -28.55 11.14 -21.19
N ILE A 187 -27.83 12.26 -21.14
CA ILE A 187 -28.38 13.59 -20.87
C ILE A 187 -28.33 14.44 -22.15
N SER A 188 -27.23 14.36 -22.91
CA SER A 188 -27.11 15.00 -24.22
C SER A 188 -26.17 14.24 -25.15
N SER A 189 -26.48 14.25 -26.45
CA SER A 189 -25.69 13.59 -27.48
C SER A 189 -24.28 14.18 -27.65
N GLY A 190 -23.40 13.45 -28.32
CA GLY A 190 -22.01 13.82 -28.58
C GLY A 190 -21.03 12.83 -27.98
N SER A 191 -19.86 13.30 -27.54
CA SER A 191 -18.82 12.44 -26.97
C SER A 191 -18.39 12.97 -25.60
N THR A 192 -18.14 12.07 -24.66
CA THR A 192 -17.52 12.39 -23.36
C THR A 192 -16.47 11.34 -22.98
N THR A 193 -15.66 11.64 -21.97
CA THR A 193 -14.69 10.71 -21.41
C THR A 193 -15.13 10.35 -20.00
N ILE A 194 -15.02 9.07 -19.68
CA ILE A 194 -14.94 8.61 -18.29
C ILE A 194 -13.49 8.23 -18.02
N GLY A 195 -12.91 8.83 -17.01
CA GLY A 195 -11.48 8.73 -16.76
C GLY A 195 -11.14 8.70 -15.30
N PHE A 196 -9.92 8.30 -14.99
CA PHE A 196 -9.47 8.18 -13.61
C PHE A 196 -9.04 9.54 -13.05
N THR A 197 -9.42 9.84 -11.81
CA THR A 197 -9.12 11.13 -11.16
C THR A 197 -8.76 10.97 -9.68
N SER A 198 -8.40 12.04 -8.98
CA SER A 198 -8.27 12.08 -7.52
C SER A 198 -9.13 13.22 -6.96
N TYR A 199 -9.57 13.13 -5.71
CA TYR A 199 -10.31 14.22 -5.04
C TYR A 199 -9.93 14.33 -3.55
N VAL A 200 -10.32 15.42 -2.88
CA VAL A 200 -10.09 15.59 -1.44
C VAL A 200 -11.39 15.31 -0.69
N TYR A 201 -11.32 14.46 0.34
CA TYR A 201 -12.43 14.17 1.25
C TYR A 201 -12.01 14.44 2.70
N ASN A 202 -12.71 15.33 3.40
CA ASN A 202 -12.41 15.70 4.80
C ASN A 202 -10.90 16.01 5.00
N ASP A 203 -10.35 16.88 4.16
CA ASP A 203 -8.93 17.27 4.13
C ASP A 203 -7.93 16.13 3.86
N SER A 204 -8.43 14.93 3.53
CA SER A 204 -7.62 13.78 3.16
C SER A 204 -7.70 13.55 1.65
N PRO A 205 -6.57 13.42 0.93
CA PRO A 205 -6.60 13.05 -0.48
C PRO A 205 -7.16 11.63 -0.63
N VAL A 206 -8.07 11.46 -1.58
CA VAL A 206 -8.55 10.16 -2.07
C VAL A 206 -7.84 9.88 -3.39
N GLU A 207 -7.22 8.72 -3.46
CA GLU A 207 -6.33 8.35 -4.56
C GLU A 207 -7.07 7.95 -5.84
N THR A 208 -6.32 7.87 -6.93
CA THR A 208 -6.84 7.54 -8.25
C THR A 208 -7.13 6.05 -8.42
N ALA A 209 -6.22 5.18 -7.96
CA ALA A 209 -6.43 3.73 -7.90
C ALA A 209 -5.42 3.02 -6.97
N VAL A 210 -5.88 2.01 -6.24
CA VAL A 210 -5.09 1.13 -5.37
C VAL A 210 -5.59 -0.31 -5.49
N ALA A 211 -4.71 -1.30 -5.36
CA ALA A 211 -5.07 -2.69 -5.21
C ALA A 211 -4.50 -3.26 -3.90
N ASP A 212 -5.22 -4.17 -3.26
CA ASP A 212 -4.81 -4.89 -2.05
C ASP A 212 -4.55 -4.03 -0.81
N ASP A 213 -5.23 -2.88 -0.73
CA ASP A 213 -5.24 -2.09 0.49
C ASP A 213 -6.30 -2.60 1.47
N SER A 214 -5.89 -2.83 2.71
CA SER A 214 -6.74 -3.32 3.79
C SER A 214 -6.96 -2.28 4.90
N GLN A 215 -6.47 -1.04 4.74
CA GLN A 215 -6.53 -0.01 5.78
C GLN A 215 -6.97 1.36 5.23
N PRO A 216 -8.11 1.91 5.66
CA PRO A 216 -8.40 3.32 5.49
C PRO A 216 -7.73 4.16 6.60
N PRO A 217 -7.23 5.39 6.36
CA PRO A 217 -6.50 5.90 5.20
C PRO A 217 -5.00 6.05 5.57
N GLN A 218 -4.13 5.21 5.03
CA GLN A 218 -2.68 5.46 5.03
C GLN A 218 -2.15 5.20 3.62
N GLU A 219 -2.17 6.28 2.85
CA GLU A 219 -1.48 6.60 1.59
C GLU A 219 -0.38 5.62 1.16
N ILE A 220 -0.66 4.68 0.24
CA ILE A 220 0.36 4.22 -0.71
C ILE A 220 -0.33 3.79 -2.01
N ARG A 221 -0.40 4.73 -2.97
CA ARG A 221 -0.51 4.46 -4.42
C ARG A 221 0.20 3.15 -4.75
N SER A 222 -0.43 2.29 -5.53
CA SER A 222 0.35 1.34 -6.32
C SER A 222 0.88 2.12 -7.52
N PRO A 223 2.11 2.70 -7.50
CA PRO A 223 2.62 3.56 -8.58
C PRO A 223 2.69 2.85 -9.94
N ASN A 224 2.45 1.54 -9.96
CA ASN A 224 2.62 0.66 -11.11
C ASN A 224 1.28 0.20 -11.69
N ILE A 225 0.15 0.79 -11.31
CA ILE A 225 -1.13 0.56 -12.00
C ILE A 225 -1.26 1.53 -13.18
N THR A 226 -1.35 0.99 -14.39
CA THR A 226 -1.64 1.75 -15.61
C THR A 226 -3.14 1.97 -15.71
N LEU A 227 -3.55 3.22 -15.91
CA LEU A 227 -4.97 3.61 -15.95
C LEU A 227 -5.32 4.14 -17.33
N ILE A 228 -6.26 3.48 -18.00
CA ILE A 228 -6.65 3.79 -19.39
C ILE A 228 -8.11 4.27 -19.40
N PRO A 229 -8.37 5.58 -19.62
CA PRO A 229 -9.72 6.11 -19.68
C PRO A 229 -10.48 5.61 -20.92
N GLY A 230 -11.80 5.73 -20.89
CA GLY A 230 -12.68 5.32 -21.98
C GLY A 230 -13.43 6.52 -22.57
N THR A 231 -13.62 6.51 -23.89
CA THR A 231 -14.48 7.46 -24.60
C THR A 231 -15.87 6.88 -24.79
N ILE A 232 -16.89 7.66 -24.44
CA ILE A 232 -18.30 7.33 -24.63
C ILE A 232 -18.87 8.19 -25.74
N THR A 233 -19.34 7.56 -26.81
CA THR A 233 -20.09 8.21 -27.89
C THR A 233 -21.58 7.99 -27.67
N ILE A 234 -22.35 9.08 -27.73
CA ILE A 234 -23.78 9.13 -27.45
C ILE A 234 -24.46 9.63 -28.72
N ASN A 235 -25.27 8.77 -29.34
CA ASN A 235 -25.89 9.01 -30.65
C ASN A 235 -27.20 9.80 -30.55
#